data_AF-A0A9P7JFR7-F1
#
_entry.id   AF-A0A9P7JFR7-F1
#
_cell.length_a   1.000
_cell.length_b   1.000
_cell.length_c   1.000
_cell.angle_alpha   90.00
_cell.angle_beta   90.00
_cell.angle_gamma   90.00
#
_symmetry.space_group_name_H-M   'P 1'
#
loop_
_entity.id
_entity.type
_entity.pdbx_description
1 polymer ?
#
loop_
_entity_poly.entity_id
_entity_poly.type
_entity_poly.pdbx_seq_one_letter_code
_entity_poly.pdbx_strand_id
1 'polypeptide(L)'
;QLNDIKVEHHPNSRILTKVQAFGNFKHQPAHYSLWLAPDPDKHPWHPFKSCLGFDVAEIVLKVALNNEQTDHRLDICRCCAQKSEKFTFHNHKDFTKDFISIPFTDRSWDYDVYYHDLWKWATDLLHDPYLFPHFHFDAQ
;
A
#
# COMPACT_ATOMS: atom_id res chain seq x y z
N GLN A 1 6.62 56.03 1.18
CA GLN A 1 5.63 54.94 1.25
C GLN A 1 6.39 53.62 1.43
N LEU A 2 6.75 53.27 2.66
CA LEU A 2 7.62 52.11 2.92
C LEU A 2 6.81 50.85 3.33
N ASN A 3 5.52 50.97 3.61
CA ASN A 3 4.69 49.92 4.21
C ASN A 3 3.27 49.89 3.60
N ASP A 4 3.13 49.92 2.28
CA ASP A 4 1.84 49.75 1.60
C ASP A 4 1.90 48.51 0.69
N ILE A 5 0.85 47.69 0.71
CA ILE A 5 0.73 46.50 -0.14
C ILE A 5 -0.06 46.87 -1.40
N LYS A 6 0.55 46.65 -2.56
CA LYS A 6 -0.10 46.80 -3.88
C LYS A 6 -0.47 45.43 -4.42
N VAL A 7 -1.75 45.25 -4.75
CA VAL A 7 -2.27 44.02 -5.39
C VAL A 7 -2.61 44.37 -6.83
N GLU A 8 -1.87 43.78 -7.75
CA GLU A 8 -2.11 43.87 -9.20
C GLU A 8 -2.78 42.58 -9.69
N HIS A 9 -3.80 42.73 -10.53
CA HIS A 9 -4.56 41.62 -11.09
C HIS A 9 -4.22 41.41 -12.56
N HIS A 10 -4.48 40.19 -13.05
CA HIS A 10 -4.27 39.85 -14.45
C HIS A 10 -5.04 40.81 -15.40
N PRO A 11 -4.45 41.24 -16.53
CA PRO A 11 -5.05 42.25 -17.42
C PRO A 11 -6.47 41.92 -17.91
N ASN A 12 -6.75 40.63 -18.13
CA ASN A 12 -8.07 40.17 -18.60
C ASN A 12 -9.14 40.11 -17.49
N SER A 13 -8.77 40.30 -16.22
CA SER A 13 -9.72 40.21 -15.11
C SER A 13 -10.63 41.45 -15.01
N ARG A 14 -10.25 42.57 -15.64
CA ARG A 14 -10.89 43.89 -15.49
C ARG A 14 -10.99 44.38 -14.03
N ILE A 15 -10.23 43.78 -13.12
CA ILE A 15 -10.18 44.18 -11.72
C ILE A 15 -9.12 45.27 -11.57
N LEU A 16 -9.51 46.38 -10.95
CA LEU A 16 -8.61 47.49 -10.70
C LEU A 16 -7.55 47.14 -9.66
N THR A 17 -6.34 47.68 -9.87
CA THR A 17 -5.24 47.57 -8.92
C THR A 17 -5.61 48.25 -7.61
N LYS A 18 -5.40 47.56 -6.49
CA LYS A 18 -5.72 48.07 -5.15
C LYS A 18 -4.44 48.28 -4.35
N VAL A 19 -4.26 49.48 -3.79
CA VAL A 19 -3.18 49.78 -2.84
C VAL A 19 -3.81 49.87 -1.45
N GLN A 20 -3.26 49.12 -0.50
CA GLN A 20 -3.75 49.06 0.87
C GLN A 20 -2.59 49.29 1.84
N ALA A 21 -2.77 50.19 2.80
CA ALA A 21 -1.76 50.43 3.82
C ALA A 21 -1.52 49.16 4.65
N PHE A 22 -0.26 48.83 4.93
CA PHE A 22 0.10 47.63 5.72
C PHE A 22 -0.52 47.69 7.11
N GLY A 23 -0.64 48.87 7.72
CA GLY A 23 -1.32 49.04 9.01
C GLY A 23 -2.81 48.66 9.03
N ASN A 24 -3.45 48.54 7.85
CA ASN A 24 -4.81 48.00 7.73
C ASN A 24 -4.82 46.47 7.78
N PHE A 25 -3.70 45.81 7.50
CA PHE A 25 -3.52 44.38 7.73
C PHE A 25 -3.21 44.17 9.21
N LYS A 26 -4.26 44.19 10.03
CA LYS A 26 -4.15 43.69 11.39
C LYS A 26 -4.08 42.17 11.31
N HIS A 27 -3.24 41.54 12.13
CA HIS A 27 -3.49 40.19 12.63
C HIS A 27 -4.75 40.28 13.52
N GLN A 28 -5.89 40.64 12.93
CA GLN A 28 -7.14 40.19 13.50
C GLN A 28 -7.01 38.67 13.47
N PRO A 29 -7.24 37.96 14.60
CA PRO A 29 -7.71 36.60 14.48
C PRO A 29 -8.81 36.72 13.43
N ALA A 30 -8.63 36.09 12.27
CA ALA A 30 -9.71 35.97 11.30
C ALA A 30 -10.96 35.70 12.12
N HIS A 31 -12.05 36.43 11.91
CA HIS A 31 -13.28 36.22 12.66
C HIS A 31 -13.56 34.71 12.69
N TYR A 32 -13.10 34.01 13.73
CA TYR A 32 -13.20 32.56 13.89
C TYR A 32 -14.63 32.21 14.29
N SER A 33 -15.54 33.18 14.23
CA SER A 33 -16.96 32.94 14.15
C SER A 33 -17.27 32.34 12.78
N LEU A 34 -17.37 31.01 12.74
CA LEU A 34 -18.01 30.15 11.72
C LEU A 34 -17.18 29.59 10.56
N TRP A 35 -15.85 29.75 10.53
CA TRP A 35 -15.05 28.76 9.79
C TRP A 35 -14.72 27.64 10.76
N LEU A 36 -15.74 26.81 11.03
CA LEU A 36 -15.51 25.45 11.49
C LEU A 36 -14.46 24.88 10.54
N ALA A 37 -13.30 24.49 11.06
CA ALA A 37 -12.43 23.61 10.29
C ALA A 37 -13.34 22.50 9.74
N PRO A 38 -13.28 22.18 8.44
CA PRO A 38 -14.04 21.05 7.93
C PRO A 38 -13.84 19.90 8.88
N ASP A 39 -14.93 19.27 9.33
CA ASP A 39 -14.82 18.10 10.20
C ASP A 39 -13.73 17.19 9.63
N PRO A 40 -12.77 16.73 10.45
CA PRO A 40 -11.68 15.89 9.96
C PRO A 40 -12.29 14.78 9.12
N ASP A 41 -11.81 14.65 7.88
CA ASP A 41 -12.41 13.72 6.92
C ASP A 41 -12.49 12.35 7.58
N LYS A 42 -13.72 11.88 7.76
CA LYS A 42 -14.00 10.62 8.45
C LYS A 42 -13.43 9.43 7.68
N HIS A 43 -13.05 9.65 6.42
CA HIS A 43 -12.55 8.62 5.52
C HIS A 43 -11.28 9.14 4.81
N PRO A 44 -10.10 9.03 5.45
CA PRO A 44 -8.84 9.52 4.89
C PRO A 44 -8.47 8.88 3.55
N TRP A 45 -9.14 7.78 3.16
CA TRP A 45 -8.97 7.10 1.89
C TRP A 45 -9.79 7.70 0.73
N HIS A 46 -10.57 8.78 0.91
CA HIS A 46 -11.15 9.48 -0.23
C HIS A 46 -10.04 10.01 -1.16
N PRO A 47 -10.21 9.93 -2.50
CA PRO A 47 -11.43 9.64 -3.27
C PRO A 47 -11.68 8.15 -3.56
N PHE A 48 -10.94 7.21 -2.96
CA PHE A 48 -11.16 5.79 -3.21
C PHE A 48 -12.51 5.33 -2.66
N LYS A 49 -13.15 4.39 -3.36
CA LYS A 49 -14.45 3.82 -2.97
C LYS A 49 -14.38 2.92 -1.73
N SER A 50 -13.18 2.48 -1.33
CA SER A 50 -12.95 1.66 -0.15
C SER A 50 -11.53 1.86 0.39
N CYS A 51 -11.35 1.65 1.69
CA CYS A 51 -10.04 1.67 2.35
C CYS A 51 -9.11 0.61 1.73
N LEU A 52 -9.62 -0.61 1.48
CA LEU A 52 -8.85 -1.67 0.83
C LEU A 52 -8.28 -1.26 -0.54
N GLY A 53 -9.07 -0.53 -1.34
CA GLY A 53 -8.61 -0.04 -2.64
C GLY A 53 -7.48 0.98 -2.51
N PHE A 54 -7.53 1.82 -1.48
CA PHE A 54 -6.46 2.75 -1.13
C PHE A 54 -5.20 2.01 -0.67
N ASP A 55 -5.32 1.05 0.26
CA ASP A 55 -4.19 0.29 0.79
C ASP A 55 -3.45 -0.50 -0.32
N VAL A 56 -4.20 -1.11 -1.25
CA VAL A 56 -3.61 -1.79 -2.41
C VAL A 56 -2.90 -0.79 -3.33
N ALA A 57 -3.49 0.37 -3.61
CA ALA A 57 -2.86 1.39 -4.42
C ALA A 57 -1.58 1.94 -3.78
N GLU A 58 -1.57 2.15 -2.46
CA GLU A 58 -0.39 2.54 -1.71
C GLU A 58 0.75 1.54 -1.90
N ILE A 59 0.48 0.24 -1.74
CA ILE A 59 1.50 -0.82 -1.90
C ILE A 59 2.02 -0.87 -3.34
N VAL A 60 1.12 -0.83 -4.33
CA VAL A 60 1.49 -0.86 -5.76
C VAL A 60 2.45 0.28 -6.10
N LEU A 61 2.13 1.50 -5.65
CA LEU A 61 2.95 2.69 -5.89
C LEU A 61 4.26 2.65 -5.10
N LYS A 62 4.22 2.20 -3.84
CA LYS A 62 5.40 2.11 -2.97
C LYS A 62 6.43 1.10 -3.47
N VAL A 63 5.98 -0.01 -4.06
CA VAL A 63 6.84 -1.06 -4.61
C VAL A 63 7.19 -0.83 -6.09
N ALA A 64 6.62 0.22 -6.70
CA ALA A 64 6.82 0.56 -8.11
C ALA A 64 6.53 -0.63 -9.05
N LEU A 65 5.43 -1.34 -8.80
CA LEU A 65 5.00 -2.44 -9.66
C LEU A 65 4.70 -1.93 -11.07
N ASN A 66 5.07 -2.70 -12.08
CA ASN A 66 4.67 -2.40 -13.45
C ASN A 66 3.18 -2.75 -13.67
N ASN A 67 2.64 -2.41 -14.85
CA ASN A 67 1.22 -2.62 -15.16
C ASN A 67 0.83 -4.11 -15.06
N GLU A 68 1.64 -5.01 -15.61
CA GLU A 68 1.38 -6.46 -15.60
C GLU A 68 1.35 -7.01 -14.16
N GLN A 69 2.33 -6.63 -13.34
CA GLN A 69 2.39 -7.01 -11.93
C GLN A 69 1.21 -6.44 -11.13
N THR A 70 0.79 -5.22 -11.46
CA THR A 70 -0.36 -4.56 -10.83
C THR A 70 -1.66 -5.30 -11.16
N ASP A 71 -1.89 -5.61 -12.44
CA ASP A 71 -3.07 -6.35 -12.89
C ASP A 71 -3.12 -7.73 -12.24
N HIS A 72 -1.99 -8.44 -12.20
CA HIS A 72 -1.89 -9.74 -11.54
C HIS A 72 -2.23 -9.66 -10.03
N ARG A 73 -1.77 -8.61 -9.34
CA ARG A 73 -2.13 -8.39 -7.92
C ARG A 73 -3.62 -8.11 -7.73
N LEU A 74 -4.23 -7.31 -8.62
CA LEU A 74 -5.66 -7.04 -8.57
C LEU A 74 -6.49 -8.29 -8.80
N ASP A 75 -6.05 -9.19 -9.67
CA ASP A 75 -6.71 -10.48 -9.89
C ASP A 75 -6.67 -11.38 -8.65
N ILE A 76 -5.52 -11.46 -7.96
CA ILE A 76 -5.42 -12.17 -6.67
C ILE A 76 -6.42 -11.59 -5.65
N CYS A 77 -6.50 -10.26 -5.53
CA CYS A 77 -7.45 -9.60 -4.63
C CYS A 77 -8.91 -9.95 -4.98
N ARG A 78 -9.25 -10.01 -6.27
CA ARG A 78 -10.59 -10.39 -6.75
C ARG A 78 -10.91 -11.85 -6.43
N CYS A 79 -9.98 -12.78 -6.67
CA CYS A 79 -10.13 -14.19 -6.31
C CYS A 79 -10.44 -14.37 -4.82
N CYS A 80 -9.68 -13.67 -3.96
CA CYS A 80 -9.90 -13.67 -2.52
C CYS A 80 -11.29 -13.12 -2.15
N ALA A 81 -11.70 -11.98 -2.74
CA ALA A 81 -12.99 -11.34 -2.46
C ALA A 81 -14.19 -12.19 -2.92
N GLN A 82 -14.04 -12.90 -4.04
CA GLN A 82 -15.06 -13.80 -4.59
C GLN A 82 -15.15 -15.15 -3.85
N LYS A 83 -14.23 -15.41 -2.89
CA LYS A 83 -14.09 -16.70 -2.20
C LYS A 83 -13.92 -17.88 -3.16
N SER A 84 -13.34 -17.64 -4.33
CA SER A 84 -13.05 -18.73 -5.28
C SER A 84 -12.00 -19.68 -4.72
N GLU A 85 -11.07 -19.14 -3.91
CA GLU A 85 -10.00 -19.89 -3.25
C GLU A 85 -9.80 -19.36 -1.83
N LYS A 86 -9.37 -20.25 -0.92
CA LYS A 86 -9.03 -19.87 0.45
C LYS A 86 -7.59 -19.38 0.48
N PHE A 87 -7.39 -18.12 0.83
CA PHE A 87 -6.06 -17.59 1.11
C PHE A 87 -5.53 -18.18 2.43
N THR A 88 -4.42 -18.91 2.37
CA THR A 88 -3.87 -19.67 3.51
C THR A 88 -2.62 -19.06 4.13
N PHE A 89 -2.01 -18.05 3.49
CA PHE A 89 -0.86 -17.35 4.07
C PHE A 89 -1.31 -16.37 5.15
N HIS A 90 -0.67 -16.45 6.31
CA HIS A 90 -0.85 -15.60 7.48
C HIS A 90 0.19 -14.49 7.52
N ASN A 91 1.43 -14.78 7.12
CA ASN A 91 2.52 -13.80 7.13
C ASN A 91 3.66 -14.18 6.15
N HIS A 92 4.68 -13.32 6.05
CA HIS A 92 5.81 -13.47 5.14
C HIS A 92 6.72 -14.68 5.43
N LYS A 93 6.56 -15.37 6.56
CA LYS A 93 7.30 -16.59 6.91
C LYS A 93 6.64 -17.85 6.36
N ASP A 94 5.46 -17.73 5.76
CA ASP A 94 4.73 -18.86 5.19
C ASP A 94 5.23 -19.20 3.78
N PHE A 95 6.17 -18.46 3.23
CA PHE A 95 6.86 -18.80 2.00
C PHE A 95 8.33 -18.39 2.11
N THR A 96 9.20 -19.18 1.51
CA THR A 96 10.62 -18.91 1.40
C THR A 96 10.96 -18.66 -0.06
N LYS A 97 11.81 -17.68 -0.31
CA LYS A 97 12.46 -17.49 -1.60
C LYS A 97 13.86 -18.07 -1.51
N ASP A 98 14.23 -18.88 -2.49
CA ASP A 98 15.56 -19.44 -2.62
C ASP A 98 15.98 -19.45 -4.08
N PHE A 99 17.22 -19.84 -4.32
CA PHE A 99 17.84 -19.83 -5.62
C PHE A 99 18.36 -21.22 -5.96
N ILE A 100 17.95 -21.74 -7.12
CA ILE A 100 18.48 -23.00 -7.65
C ILE A 100 19.24 -22.75 -8.93
N SER A 101 20.44 -23.33 -9.02
CA SER A 101 21.23 -23.42 -10.25
C SER A 101 21.13 -24.83 -10.80
N ILE A 102 20.55 -24.97 -11.99
CA ILE A 102 20.42 -26.24 -12.69
C ILE A 102 21.51 -26.27 -13.78
N PRO A 103 22.56 -27.10 -13.64
CA PRO A 103 23.50 -27.31 -14.73
C PRO A 103 22.81 -28.09 -15.85
N PHE A 104 22.74 -27.50 -17.04
CA PHE A 104 22.17 -28.14 -18.22
C PHE A 104 23.04 -27.84 -19.43
N THR A 105 23.60 -28.89 -20.03
CA THR A 105 24.66 -28.79 -21.07
C THR A 105 25.88 -28.04 -20.53
N ASP A 106 26.45 -27.10 -21.30
CA ASP A 106 27.62 -26.30 -20.94
C ASP A 106 27.25 -24.98 -20.23
N ARG A 107 26.02 -24.88 -19.69
CA ARG A 107 25.51 -23.68 -19.02
C ARG A 107 24.79 -24.04 -17.72
N SER A 108 24.87 -23.15 -16.75
CA SER A 108 24.01 -23.18 -15.56
C SER A 108 22.83 -22.25 -15.76
N TRP A 109 21.65 -22.72 -15.38
CA TRP A 109 20.41 -21.95 -15.42
C TRP A 109 19.95 -21.66 -14.01
N ASP A 110 19.76 -20.38 -13.75
CA ASP A 110 19.55 -19.83 -12.44
C ASP A 110 18.10 -19.40 -12.30
N TYR A 111 17.42 -19.92 -11.28
CA TYR A 111 16.00 -19.67 -11.06
C TYR A 111 15.73 -19.27 -9.61
N ASP A 112 14.96 -18.19 -9.46
CA ASP A 112 14.30 -17.85 -8.20
C ASP A 112 13.12 -18.81 -7.99
N VAL A 113 13.12 -19.53 -6.87
CA VAL A 113 12.04 -20.45 -6.50
C VAL A 113 11.37 -19.98 -5.21
N TYR A 114 10.05 -20.06 -5.19
CA TYR A 114 9.23 -19.76 -4.03
C TYR A 114 8.60 -21.06 -3.55
N TYR A 115 8.88 -21.48 -2.32
CA TYR A 115 8.36 -22.73 -1.76
C TYR A 115 7.97 -22.60 -0.30
N HIS A 116 7.16 -23.53 0.17
CA HIS A 116 6.93 -23.75 1.60
C HIS A 116 7.95 -24.78 2.09
N ASP A 117 8.68 -24.48 3.16
CA ASP A 117 9.69 -25.39 3.71
C ASP A 117 9.01 -26.69 4.19
N LEU A 118 9.12 -27.74 3.38
CA LEU A 118 8.51 -29.04 3.64
C LEU A 118 9.09 -29.71 4.88
N TRP A 119 10.38 -29.48 5.17
CA TRP A 119 11.00 -30.06 6.35
C TRP A 119 10.46 -29.40 7.60
N LYS A 120 10.42 -28.07 7.62
CA LYS A 120 9.81 -27.31 8.72
C LYS A 120 8.35 -27.72 8.91
N TRP A 121 7.58 -27.77 7.83
CA TRP A 121 6.19 -28.22 7.87
C TRP A 121 6.06 -29.64 8.44
N ALA A 122 6.89 -30.58 7.98
CA ALA A 122 6.90 -31.94 8.52
C ALA A 122 7.24 -31.95 10.00
N THR A 123 8.25 -31.19 10.44
CA THR A 123 8.58 -31.08 11.86
C THR A 123 7.45 -30.45 12.66
N ASP A 124 6.76 -29.42 12.16
CA ASP A 124 5.62 -28.80 12.84
C ASP A 124 4.49 -29.82 13.04
N LEU A 125 4.23 -30.68 12.05
CA LEU A 125 3.26 -31.77 12.18
C LEU A 125 3.68 -32.83 13.22
N LEU A 126 4.98 -33.11 13.34
CA LEU A 126 5.49 -34.04 14.35
C LEU A 126 5.36 -33.49 15.77
N HIS A 127 5.32 -32.17 15.96
CA HIS A 127 5.09 -31.56 17.25
C HIS A 127 3.61 -31.40 17.61
N ASP A 128 2.69 -31.65 16.66
CA ASP A 128 1.26 -31.58 16.93
C ASP A 128 0.82 -32.81 17.77
N PRO A 129 0.37 -32.63 19.03
CA PRO A 129 0.01 -33.73 19.90
C PRO A 129 -1.21 -34.52 19.43
N TYR A 130 -2.05 -33.95 18.55
CA TYR A 130 -3.19 -34.64 17.95
C TYR A 130 -2.80 -35.47 16.74
N LEU A 131 -1.79 -35.05 15.98
CA LEU A 131 -1.36 -35.76 14.77
C LEU A 131 -0.27 -36.79 15.07
N PHE A 132 0.67 -36.47 15.97
CA PHE A 132 1.83 -37.31 16.30
C PHE A 132 1.48 -38.78 16.60
N PRO A 133 0.44 -39.11 17.39
CA PRO A 133 0.08 -40.51 17.68
C PRO A 133 -0.31 -41.34 16.46
N HIS A 134 -0.62 -40.68 15.34
CA HIS A 134 -1.02 -41.32 14.09
C HIS A 134 0.13 -41.43 13.08
N PHE A 135 1.32 -40.90 13.38
CA PHE A 135 2.49 -41.09 12.52
C PHE A 135 3.03 -42.52 12.66
N HIS A 136 3.16 -43.20 11.52
CA HIS A 136 3.81 -44.51 11.43
C HIS A 136 5.16 -44.34 10.73
N PHE A 137 6.24 -44.50 11.49
CA PHE A 137 7.59 -44.48 10.95
C PHE A 137 8.01 -45.89 10.58
N ASP A 138 7.89 -46.22 9.30
CA ASP A 138 8.46 -47.46 8.75
C ASP A 138 9.89 -47.19 8.31
N ALA A 139 10.83 -47.36 9.25
CA ALA A 139 12.27 -47.24 9.00
C ALA A 139 12.85 -48.66 8.98
N GLN A 140 13.06 -49.19 7.77
CA GLN A 140 13.66 -50.50 7.52
C GLN A 140 15.07 -50.35 6.97
#